data_AF-A0A538NVR7-F1
#
_entry.id   AF-A0A538NVR7-F1
#
_cell.length_a   1.000
_cell.length_b   1.000
_cell.length_c   1.000
_cell.angle_alpha   90.00
_cell.angle_beta   90.00
_cell.angle_gamma   90.00
#
_symmetry.space_group_name_H-M   'P 1'
#
loop_
_entity.id
_entity.type
_entity.pdbx_description
1 polymer ?
#
loop_
_entity_poly.entity_id
_entity_poly.type
_entity_poly.pdbx_seq_one_letter_code
_entity_poly.pdbx_strand_id
1 'polypeptide(L)' 'MTAAQIIEEIKRLDPKDQAGIIRFAYQLDAERKLTGKELSSLAVRMTETDDPAEAATIRESIVRGFYGRQASNNA' A
#
# COMPACT_ATOMS: atom_id res chain seq x y z
N MET A 1 -11.49 -2.11 -22.11
CA MET A 1 -11.59 -1.44 -20.81
C MET A 1 -10.21 -0.93 -20.45
N THR A 2 -10.03 0.38 -20.28
CA THR A 2 -8.74 1.02 -19.95
C THR A 2 -8.69 1.40 -18.47
N ALA A 3 -7.50 1.66 -17.92
CA ALA A 3 -7.35 2.13 -16.54
C ALA A 3 -8.14 3.43 -16.28
N ALA A 4 -8.16 4.35 -17.25
CA ALA A 4 -8.94 5.57 -17.17
C ALA A 4 -10.46 5.29 -17.10
N GLN A 5 -10.94 4.34 -17.89
CA GLN A 5 -12.36 3.93 -17.86
C GLN A 5 -12.73 3.30 -16.51
N ILE A 6 -11.85 2.45 -15.95
CA ILE A 6 -12.06 1.82 -14.63
C ILE A 6 -12.14 2.89 -13.52
N ILE A 7 -11.26 3.90 -13.55
CA ILE A 7 -11.26 4.98 -12.57
C ILE A 7 -12.58 5.77 -12.62
N GLU A 8 -13.08 6.06 -13.83
CA GLU A 8 -14.36 6.76 -13.99
C GLU A 8 -15.55 5.93 -13.52
N GLU A 9 -15.50 4.60 -13.65
CA GLU A 9 -16.52 3.71 -13.09
C GLU A 9 -16.48 3.70 -11.56
N ILE A 10 -15.28 3.61 -10.95
CA ILE A 10 -15.10 3.65 -9.50
C ILE A 10 -15.67 4.94 -8.89
N LYS A 11 -15.42 6.09 -9.53
CA LYS A 11 -15.95 7.40 -9.08
C LYS A 11 -17.48 7.46 -9.06
N ARG A 12 -18.16 6.65 -9.87
CA ARG A 12 -19.62 6.62 -9.99
C ARG A 12 -20.29 5.63 -9.04
N LEU A 13 -19.52 4.78 -8.36
CA LEU A 13 -20.04 3.86 -7.35
C LEU A 13 -20.56 4.61 -6.13
N ASP A 14 -21.46 3.97 -5.39
CA ASP A 14 -21.88 4.50 -4.10
C ASP A 14 -20.73 4.45 -3.07
N PRO A 15 -20.80 5.24 -1.99
CA PRO A 15 -19.73 5.33 -1.02
C PRO A 15 -19.33 4.00 -0.35
N LYS A 16 -20.28 3.05 -0.20
CA LYS A 16 -20.00 1.75 0.43
C LYS A 16 -19.13 0.89 -0.48
N ASP A 17 -19.42 0.91 -1.78
CA ASP A 17 -18.66 0.18 -2.79
C ASP A 17 -17.30 0.81 -3.05
N GLN A 18 -17.21 2.14 -3.06
CA GLN A 18 -15.91 2.85 -3.08
C GLN A 18 -15.03 2.45 -1.89
N ALA A 19 -15.60 2.40 -0.68
CA ALA A 19 -14.88 1.95 0.51
C ALA A 19 -14.44 0.48 0.39
N GLY A 20 -15.22 -0.37 -0.29
CA GLY A 20 -14.85 -1.75 -0.64
C GLY A 20 -13.62 -1.81 -1.54
N ILE A 21 -13.57 -0.98 -2.57
CA ILE A 21 -12.44 -0.91 -3.50
C ILE A 21 -11.17 -0.40 -2.82
N ILE A 22 -11.29 0.61 -1.95
CA ILE A 22 -10.15 1.11 -1.16
C ILE A 22 -9.58 -0.02 -0.29
N ARG A 23 -10.44 -0.76 0.44
CA ARG A 23 -10.01 -1.91 1.25
C ARG A 23 -9.35 -2.99 0.40
N PHE A 24 -9.91 -3.30 -0.77
CA PHE A 24 -9.35 -4.26 -1.69
C PHE A 24 -7.97 -3.83 -2.20
N ALA A 25 -7.79 -2.55 -2.57
CA ALA A 25 -6.49 -2.02 -2.98
C ALA A 25 -5.44 -2.14 -1.86
N TYR A 26 -5.80 -1.82 -0.61
CA TYR A 26 -4.94 -2.03 0.56
C TYR A 26 -4.59 -3.50 0.82
N GLN A 27 -5.50 -4.42 0.50
CA GLN A 27 -5.27 -5.86 0.62
C GLN A 27 -4.39 -6.38 -0.52
N LEU A 28 -4.63 -5.94 -1.76
CA LEU A 28 -3.81 -6.28 -2.91
C LEU A 28 -2.37 -5.77 -2.74
N ASP A 29 -2.22 -4.56 -2.21
CA ASP A 29 -0.93 -3.99 -1.81
C ASP A 29 -0.29 -4.78 -0.64
N ALA A 30 -1.10 -5.35 0.26
CA ALA A 30 -0.62 -6.21 1.35
C ALA A 30 0.02 -7.52 0.89
N GLU A 31 -0.58 -8.09 -0.15
CA GLU A 31 -0.24 -9.41 -0.65
C GLU A 31 0.91 -9.33 -1.65
N ARG A 32 1.18 -8.14 -2.20
CA ARG A 32 2.29 -7.91 -3.12
C ARG A 32 3.61 -7.69 -2.36
N LYS A 33 4.63 -8.45 -2.73
CA LYS A 33 6.02 -8.13 -2.36
C LYS A 33 6.50 -6.94 -3.18
N LEU A 34 7.14 -5.98 -2.53
CA LEU A 34 7.74 -4.84 -3.24
C LEU A 34 8.95 -5.30 -4.06
N THR A 35 9.14 -4.69 -5.23
CA THR A 35 10.35 -4.90 -6.03
C THR A 35 11.56 -4.23 -5.36
N GLY A 36 12.77 -4.68 -5.69
CA GLY A 36 14.00 -4.07 -5.16
C GLY A 36 14.13 -2.57 -5.44
N LYS A 37 13.58 -2.10 -6.58
CA LYS A 37 13.54 -0.68 -6.93
C LYS A 37 12.61 0.11 -6.00
N GLU A 38 11.42 -0.41 -5.71
CA GLU A 38 10.47 0.22 -4.79
C GLU A 38 11.01 0.27 -3.36
N LEU A 39 11.65 -0.81 -2.91
CA LEU A 39 12.32 -0.85 -1.60
C LEU A 39 13.45 0.17 -1.50
N SER A 40 14.24 0.33 -2.56
CA SER A 40 15.33 1.31 -2.60
C SER A 40 14.79 2.75 -2.55
N SER A 41 13.69 3.05 -3.26
CA SER A 41 13.04 4.36 -3.18
C SER A 41 12.50 4.67 -1.79
N LEU A 42 11.93 3.68 -1.09
CA LEU A 42 11.48 3.83 0.29
C LEU A 42 12.66 4.06 1.25
N ALA A 43 13.79 3.37 1.06
CA ALA A 43 14.98 3.58 1.87
C ALA A 43 15.54 4.99 1.73
N VAL A 44 15.60 5.53 0.50
CA VAL A 44 15.98 6.93 0.25
C VAL A 44 15.03 7.89 0.97
N ARG A 45 13.72 7.70 0.82
CA ARG A 45 12.73 8.57 1.49
C ARG A 45 12.82 8.52 3.01
N MET A 46 13.19 7.37 3.57
CA MET A 46 13.41 7.22 5.02
C MET A 46 14.62 8.03 5.51
N THR A 47 15.63 8.25 4.67
CA THR A 47 16.80 9.10 5.01
C THR A 47 16.55 10.59 4.83
N GLU A 48 15.52 10.94 4.07
CA GLU A 48 15.16 12.32 3.75
C GLU A 48 14.05 12.89 4.65
N THR A 49 13.33 12.05 5.40
CA THR A 49 12.24 12.50 6.27
C THR A 49 12.74 12.82 7.68
N ASP A 50 12.36 14.01 8.17
CA ASP A 50 12.54 14.44 9.56
C ASP A 50 11.26 14.19 10.40
N ASP A 51 10.16 13.76 9.78
CA ASP A 51 8.91 13.45 10.46
C ASP A 51 8.92 12.01 11.02
N PRO A 52 8.89 11.83 12.37
CA PRO A 52 8.86 10.51 12.98
C PRO A 52 7.64 9.67 12.57
N ALA A 53 6.50 10.29 12.30
CA ALA A 53 5.29 9.59 11.87
C ALA A 53 5.45 9.05 10.45
N GLU A 54 6.00 9.87 9.53
CA GLU A 54 6.29 9.42 8.17
C GLU A 54 7.36 8.32 8.16
N ALA A 55 8.42 8.46 8.96
CA ALA A 55 9.47 7.45 9.10
C ALA A 55 8.91 6.09 9.55
N ALA A 56 7.92 6.09 10.46
CA ALA A 56 7.25 4.87 10.91
C ALA A 56 6.45 4.20 9.77
N THR A 57 5.70 4.99 8.99
CA THR A 57 4.94 4.48 7.84
C THR A 57 5.85 3.92 6.75
N ILE A 58 6.97 4.59 6.46
CA ILE A 58 7.94 4.11 5.47
C ILE A 58 8.56 2.79 5.93
N ARG A 59 8.95 2.69 7.21
CA ARG A 59 9.50 1.45 7.80
C ARG A 59 8.50 0.29 7.71
N GLU A 60 7.25 0.52 8.08
CA GLU A 60 6.20 -0.49 7.97
C GLU A 60 6.04 -0.98 6.52
N SER A 61 6.07 -0.05 5.56
CA SER A 61 5.98 -0.36 4.12
C SER A 61 7.17 -1.20 3.64
N ILE A 62 8.39 -0.92 4.10
CA ILE A 62 9.59 -1.72 3.78
C ILE A 62 9.47 -3.12 4.36
N VAL A 63 9.11 -3.25 5.65
CA VAL A 63 8.96 -4.55 6.33
C VAL A 63 7.91 -5.41 5.64
N ARG A 64 6.74 -4.82 5.36
CA ARG A 64 5.64 -5.48 4.64
C ARG A 64 6.04 -5.86 3.21
N GLY A 65 6.76 -4.99 2.51
CA GLY A 65 7.24 -5.25 1.17
C GLY A 65 8.25 -6.39 1.08
N PHE A 66 9.07 -6.57 2.12
CA PHE A 66 10.11 -7.60 2.19
C PHE A 66 9.57 -8.95 2.66
N TYR A 67 8.77 -8.96 3.73
CA TYR A 67 8.27 -10.18 4.37
C TYR A 67 6.85 -10.58 3.93
N GLY A 68 6.12 -9.72 3.21
CA GLY A 68 4.68 -9.84 3.02
C GLY A 68 3.93 -9.48 4.31
N ARG A 69 2.58 -9.51 4.28
CA ARG A 69 1.78 -9.41 5.50
C ARG A 69 2.15 -10.60 6.42
N GLN A 70 2.85 -10.33 7.53
CA GLN A 70 2.98 -11.33 8.60
C GLN A 70 1.56 -11.76 8.97
N ALA A 71 1.24 -13.03 8.75
CA ALA A 71 0.02 -13.62 9.29
C ALA A 71 0.09 -13.39 10.80
N SER A 72 -0.83 -12.58 11.32
CA SER A 72 -1.06 -12.45 12.75
C SER A 72 -1.54 -13.82 13.24
N ASN A 73 -0.59 -14.72 13.53
CA ASN A 73 -0.86 -15.89 14.34
C ASN A 73 -1.10 -15.37 15.75
N ASN A 74 -2.37 -15.12 16.08
CA ASN A 74 -2.82 -15.14 17.45
C ASN A 74 -2.69 -16.60 17.92
N ALA A 75 -1.63 -16.88 18.66
CA ALA A 75 -1.51 -18.05 19.54
C ALA A 75 -1.93 -17.63 20.95
#